data_AF-A0A9P4XTU1-F1
#
_entry.id   AF-A0A9P4XTU1-F1
#
_cell.length_a   1.000
_cell.length_b   1.000
_cell.length_c   1.000
_cell.angle_alpha   90.00
_cell.angle_beta   90.00
_cell.angle_gamma   90.00
#
_symmetry.space_group_name_H-M   'P 1'
#
loop_
_entity.id
_entity.type
_entity.pdbx_description
1 polymer ?
#
loop_
_entity_poly.entity_id
_entity_poly.type
_entity_poly.pdbx_seq_one_letter_code
_entity_poly.pdbx_strand_id
1 'polypeptide(L)'
;MHRLLLCLSFLATASAAFVPLKHRGFSLQNETIEDYMGNAPNVTTLDHSAGIGAEFETAMFTLVHKGCAAEDSDQLKGAVIGDHKDENSQWALTADTTSKPDQLHAEYIFYGQNIKVGSGDAAKAGAVAAKDFVNWSPWAGDDADNIKIGDGVCDPWKIQGASKNWKAEDVTWDAQVTAPMPLEGVYSLMQEQQQDPQEHNILDGYETIRTGAHHSPGGVNLVVVTKDFFQTSPNGIAADKVTDDVLGFCSLVLSYAKGVGNDYLLRPGESVKLMTTFMPRTEFNTIFKQVKSKISGDLYDLFNILACYQSAKSSGSTTTTLDKTYCSGSVTKPVPNGEFAKLNFQNSENSVNVKTWIQGIGTGSGTQDALSNLDSSLDKSIGGLGTQTENMYKTQRAVPLFEFRDLPQSPTTSGFEKFLNDADEAVLTLHEKFASVP
;
A
#
# COMPACT_ATOMS: atom_id res chain seq x y z
N MET A 1 -15.60 -3.85 79.79
CA MET A 1 -16.94 -4.47 79.88
C MET A 1 -17.37 -4.87 78.48
N HIS A 2 -17.77 -6.14 78.31
CA HIS A 2 -18.41 -6.77 77.12
C HIS A 2 -17.54 -6.82 75.84
N ARG A 3 -16.78 -7.88 75.51
CA ARG A 3 -17.13 -9.30 75.18
C ARG A 3 -18.21 -9.44 74.09
N LEU A 4 -17.77 -9.95 72.93
CA LEU A 4 -18.11 -11.27 72.33
C LEU A 4 -18.66 -11.25 70.88
N LEU A 5 -18.23 -12.28 70.14
CA LEU A 5 -18.81 -12.88 68.92
C LEU A 5 -18.43 -12.32 67.55
N LEU A 6 -17.31 -12.82 67.01
CA LEU A 6 -17.08 -13.02 65.58
C LEU A 6 -17.20 -14.53 65.32
N CYS A 7 -18.37 -14.95 64.81
CA CYS A 7 -18.62 -16.31 64.32
C CYS A 7 -18.66 -16.30 62.78
N LEU A 8 -17.96 -17.29 62.25
CA LEU A 8 -18.01 -17.88 60.91
C LEU A 8 -19.14 -17.43 59.96
N SER A 9 -18.78 -17.16 58.70
CA SER A 9 -19.65 -17.37 57.55
C SER A 9 -18.83 -17.69 56.29
N PHE A 10 -18.80 -18.99 55.98
CA PHE A 10 -18.81 -19.66 54.69
C PHE A 10 -18.11 -19.04 53.45
N LEU A 11 -17.13 -19.82 52.97
CA LEU A 11 -16.78 -19.99 51.56
C LEU A 11 -18.04 -20.20 50.69
N ALA A 12 -18.19 -19.34 49.68
CA ALA A 12 -18.94 -19.65 48.47
C ALA A 12 -18.11 -19.16 47.27
N THR A 13 -17.27 -20.05 46.75
CA THR A 13 -16.66 -19.93 45.43
C THR A 13 -17.74 -20.18 44.38
N ALA A 14 -18.44 -19.12 43.98
CA ALA A 14 -19.24 -19.15 42.76
C ALA A 14 -18.26 -19.17 41.57
N SER A 15 -18.06 -20.34 40.99
CA SER A 15 -17.50 -20.46 39.65
C SER A 15 -18.50 -19.80 38.70
N ALA A 16 -18.20 -18.57 38.27
CA ALA A 16 -18.85 -18.00 37.11
C ALA A 16 -18.44 -18.88 35.93
N ALA A 17 -19.31 -19.82 35.56
CA ALA A 17 -19.25 -20.44 34.26
C ALA A 17 -19.31 -19.31 33.24
N PHE A 18 -18.18 -19.05 32.61
CA PHE A 18 -18.07 -18.22 31.44
C PHE A 18 -18.93 -18.90 30.38
N VAL A 19 -20.19 -18.50 30.27
CA VAL A 19 -21.00 -18.82 29.10
C VAL A 19 -20.44 -17.92 28.01
N PRO A 20 -19.73 -18.46 27.00
CA PRO A 20 -19.33 -17.63 25.89
C PRO A 20 -20.64 -17.15 25.24
N LEU A 21 -20.85 -15.83 25.28
CA LEU A 21 -21.80 -15.19 24.40
C LEU A 21 -21.43 -15.65 22.99
N LYS A 22 -22.30 -16.48 22.39
CA LYS A 22 -22.27 -16.75 20.96
C LYS A 22 -22.31 -15.40 20.27
N HIS A 23 -21.16 -14.92 19.84
CA HIS A 23 -21.08 -13.86 18.85
C HIS A 23 -21.98 -14.30 17.70
N ARG A 24 -23.02 -13.51 17.42
CA ARG A 24 -23.76 -13.66 16.17
C ARG A 24 -22.76 -13.30 15.09
N GLY A 25 -22.08 -14.33 14.57
CA GLY A 25 -21.22 -14.21 13.43
C GLY A 25 -22.08 -13.85 12.23
N PHE A 26 -22.06 -12.57 11.86
CA PHE A 26 -21.97 -12.27 10.44
C PHE A 26 -20.58 -12.76 10.02
N SER A 27 -20.55 -14.00 9.53
CA SER A 27 -19.42 -14.52 8.78
C SER A 27 -19.40 -13.77 7.45
N LEU A 28 -18.84 -12.57 7.43
CA LEU A 28 -18.13 -12.13 6.23
C LEU A 28 -17.06 -13.20 6.03
N GLN A 29 -17.29 -14.10 5.06
CA GLN A 29 -16.17 -14.84 4.52
C GLN A 29 -15.22 -13.75 4.02
N ASN A 30 -14.04 -13.65 4.64
CA ASN A 30 -12.95 -12.82 4.13
C ASN A 30 -12.53 -13.41 2.78
N GLU A 31 -13.32 -13.16 1.75
CA GLU A 31 -12.83 -13.15 0.38
C GLU A 31 -11.71 -12.12 0.42
N THR A 32 -10.50 -12.62 0.21
CA THR A 32 -9.32 -11.76 0.17
C THR A 32 -9.53 -10.94 -1.10
N ILE A 33 -9.67 -9.62 -0.95
CA ILE A 33 -9.62 -8.73 -2.11
C ILE A 33 -8.21 -8.96 -2.67
N GLU A 34 -8.14 -9.68 -3.77
CA GLU A 34 -6.89 -9.84 -4.50
C GLU A 34 -6.83 -8.66 -5.42
N ASP A 35 -6.27 -7.55 -4.92
CA ASP A 35 -5.96 -6.41 -5.75
C ASP A 35 -4.99 -6.96 -6.80
N TYR A 36 -5.43 -7.20 -8.01
CA TYR A 36 -4.58 -7.09 -9.18
C TYR A 36 -4.96 -5.70 -9.72
N MET A 37 -4.07 -4.84 -10.17
CA MET A 37 -4.51 -3.47 -10.51
C MET A 37 -4.75 -3.28 -12.00
N GLY A 38 -5.83 -2.57 -12.34
CA GLY A 38 -5.99 -2.02 -13.68
C GLY A 38 -4.88 -1.00 -13.96
N ASN A 39 -4.40 -0.90 -15.20
CA ASN A 39 -3.28 -0.03 -15.58
C ASN A 39 -3.55 1.50 -15.46
N ALA A 40 -4.69 1.91 -14.90
CA ALA A 40 -5.36 3.16 -15.29
C ALA A 40 -5.18 4.38 -14.35
N PRO A 41 -5.15 4.29 -13.00
CA PRO A 41 -4.81 5.45 -12.15
C PRO A 41 -3.33 5.84 -12.26
N ASN A 42 -2.53 4.98 -12.91
CA ASN A 42 -1.07 4.99 -12.88
C ASN A 42 -0.42 5.68 -14.09
N VAL A 43 -1.15 6.37 -14.95
CA VAL A 43 -0.52 7.05 -16.11
C VAL A 43 0.00 8.43 -15.71
N THR A 44 1.22 8.77 -16.12
CA THR A 44 1.74 10.12 -15.85
C THR A 44 1.09 11.20 -16.68
N THR A 45 1.09 12.40 -16.12
CA THR A 45 0.69 13.61 -16.83
C THR A 45 1.61 13.88 -18.03
N LEU A 46 1.02 14.18 -19.19
CA LEU A 46 1.78 14.47 -20.41
C LEU A 46 2.66 15.72 -20.31
N ASP A 47 2.27 16.66 -19.43
CA ASP A 47 3.00 17.91 -19.17
C ASP A 47 3.96 17.81 -17.97
N HIS A 48 4.09 16.61 -17.37
CA HIS A 48 4.85 16.35 -16.15
C HIS A 48 4.44 17.21 -14.95
N SER A 49 3.25 17.81 -14.95
CA SER A 49 2.71 18.48 -13.76
C SER A 49 2.28 17.45 -12.72
N ALA A 50 2.22 17.83 -11.45
CA ALA A 50 1.77 16.93 -10.40
C ALA A 50 0.31 16.50 -10.63
N GLY A 51 0.11 15.21 -10.93
CA GLY A 51 -1.18 14.54 -10.93
C GLY A 51 -1.51 13.92 -9.59
N ILE A 52 -2.80 13.68 -9.33
CA ILE A 52 -3.26 12.85 -8.21
C ILE A 52 -4.33 11.88 -8.71
N GLY A 53 -3.96 10.60 -8.71
CA GLY A 53 -4.87 9.50 -9.00
C GLY A 53 -5.37 8.86 -7.72
N ALA A 54 -6.50 8.17 -7.81
CA ALA A 54 -7.02 7.37 -6.71
C ALA A 54 -7.80 6.17 -7.26
N GLU A 55 -7.95 5.16 -6.42
CA GLU A 55 -8.73 3.97 -6.67
C GLU A 55 -9.58 3.71 -5.44
N PHE A 56 -10.89 3.51 -5.64
CA PHE A 56 -11.84 3.12 -4.59
C PHE A 56 -12.49 1.80 -5.00
N GLU A 57 -12.16 0.72 -4.33
CA GLU A 57 -12.69 -0.62 -4.60
C GLU A 57 -13.66 -1.06 -3.50
N THR A 58 -14.73 -1.79 -3.80
CA THR A 58 -15.64 -2.29 -2.76
C THR A 58 -15.87 -3.79 -2.84
N ALA A 59 -15.68 -4.45 -1.70
CA ALA A 59 -16.08 -5.83 -1.46
C ALA A 59 -17.44 -5.97 -0.77
N MET A 60 -18.17 -4.86 -0.55
CA MET A 60 -19.49 -4.92 0.08
C MET A 60 -20.52 -5.69 -0.77
N PHE A 61 -20.30 -5.73 -2.08
CA PHE A 61 -21.03 -6.56 -3.02
C PHE A 61 -20.08 -7.05 -4.10
N THR A 62 -20.48 -8.09 -4.83
CA THR A 62 -19.69 -8.67 -5.91
C THR A 62 -20.50 -8.70 -7.20
N LEU A 63 -19.81 -8.56 -8.32
CA LEU A 63 -20.33 -8.80 -9.66
C LEU A 63 -20.06 -10.27 -9.98
N VAL A 64 -21.10 -11.04 -10.27
CA VAL A 64 -21.00 -12.49 -10.41
C VAL A 64 -21.52 -12.96 -11.77
N HIS A 65 -20.72 -13.77 -12.46
CA HIS A 65 -21.12 -14.53 -13.65
C HIS A 65 -20.65 -15.98 -13.55
N LYS A 66 -21.53 -16.86 -13.07
CA LYS A 66 -21.19 -18.27 -12.84
C LYS A 66 -20.68 -18.96 -14.10
N GLY A 67 -19.50 -19.56 -14.01
CA GLY A 67 -18.88 -20.29 -15.11
C GLY A 67 -18.03 -19.44 -16.05
N CYS A 68 -17.82 -18.16 -15.74
CA CYS A 68 -16.77 -17.37 -16.40
C CYS A 68 -15.39 -18.01 -16.11
N ALA A 69 -14.54 -18.07 -17.13
CA ALA A 69 -13.18 -18.60 -16.99
C ALA A 69 -12.23 -17.50 -16.47
N ALA A 70 -11.13 -17.89 -15.80
CA ALA A 70 -10.15 -16.93 -15.26
C ALA A 70 -9.60 -15.99 -16.35
N GLU A 71 -9.21 -16.55 -17.50
CA GLU A 71 -8.70 -15.76 -18.64
C GLU A 71 -9.72 -14.73 -19.15
N ASP A 72 -11.02 -15.02 -19.03
CA ASP A 72 -12.10 -14.13 -19.47
C ASP A 72 -12.38 -13.04 -18.42
N SER A 73 -12.36 -13.37 -17.13
CA SER A 73 -12.45 -12.37 -16.05
C SER A 73 -11.23 -11.44 -16.04
N ASP A 74 -10.03 -11.98 -16.29
CA ASP A 74 -8.79 -11.21 -16.33
C ASP A 74 -8.77 -10.17 -17.45
N GLN A 75 -9.44 -10.46 -18.57
CA GLN A 75 -9.62 -9.51 -19.68
C GLN A 75 -10.56 -8.34 -19.33
N LEU A 76 -11.45 -8.51 -18.35
CA LEU A 76 -12.39 -7.48 -17.92
C LEU A 76 -11.80 -6.51 -16.89
N LYS A 77 -10.58 -6.78 -16.42
CA LYS A 77 -9.85 -5.90 -15.52
C LYS A 77 -9.72 -4.48 -16.08
N GLY A 78 -10.17 -3.49 -15.30
CA GLY A 78 -10.17 -2.08 -15.70
C GLY A 78 -11.17 -1.76 -16.81
N ALA A 79 -12.00 -2.72 -17.25
CA ALA A 79 -13.06 -2.46 -18.21
C ALA A 79 -14.20 -1.69 -17.53
N VAL A 80 -14.76 -0.72 -18.24
CA VAL A 80 -15.83 0.14 -17.71
C VAL A 80 -17.10 -0.68 -17.49
N ILE A 81 -17.75 -0.45 -16.35
CA ILE A 81 -19.07 -0.99 -16.03
C ILE A 81 -20.12 -0.07 -16.66
N GLY A 82 -20.92 -0.60 -17.58
CA GLY A 82 -21.95 0.16 -18.29
C GLY A 82 -21.43 1.45 -18.93
N ASP A 83 -22.14 2.55 -18.68
CA ASP A 83 -21.76 3.90 -19.14
C ASP A 83 -21.20 4.77 -17.99
N HIS A 84 -20.78 4.16 -16.88
CA HIS A 84 -20.35 4.85 -15.66
C HIS A 84 -18.94 5.42 -15.79
N LYS A 85 -18.82 6.55 -16.50
CA LYS A 85 -17.58 7.29 -16.69
C LYS A 85 -17.85 8.77 -16.91
N ASP A 86 -16.86 9.59 -16.61
CA ASP A 86 -16.91 11.02 -16.88
C ASP A 86 -16.56 11.36 -18.34
N GLU A 87 -17.22 12.38 -18.88
CA GLU A 87 -16.95 12.93 -20.21
C GLU A 87 -15.55 13.57 -20.30
N ASN A 88 -15.05 14.15 -19.20
CA ASN A 88 -13.71 14.71 -19.14
C ASN A 88 -12.64 13.68 -18.78
N SER A 89 -13.01 12.40 -18.73
CA SER A 89 -12.10 11.29 -18.39
C SER A 89 -11.37 11.52 -17.07
N GLN A 90 -12.02 12.15 -16.07
CA GLN A 90 -11.45 12.30 -14.73
C GLN A 90 -11.70 11.08 -13.86
N TRP A 91 -12.78 10.34 -14.09
CA TRP A 91 -13.05 9.08 -13.41
C TRP A 91 -13.81 8.08 -14.28
N ALA A 92 -13.74 6.80 -13.90
CA ALA A 92 -14.61 5.74 -14.41
C ALA A 92 -14.88 4.70 -13.32
N LEU A 93 -16.05 4.06 -13.37
CA LEU A 93 -16.34 2.85 -12.63
C LEU A 93 -15.96 1.65 -13.50
N THR A 94 -15.00 0.87 -13.02
CA THR A 94 -14.41 -0.28 -13.68
C THR A 94 -14.64 -1.56 -12.88
N ALA A 95 -14.41 -2.69 -13.53
CA ALA A 95 -14.38 -3.98 -12.87
C ALA A 95 -12.95 -4.35 -12.48
N ASP A 96 -12.79 -4.88 -11.26
CA ASP A 96 -11.54 -5.49 -10.82
C ASP A 96 -11.67 -6.99 -10.56
N THR A 97 -10.59 -7.73 -10.79
CA THR A 97 -10.56 -9.19 -10.68
C THR A 97 -10.45 -9.64 -9.23
N THR A 98 -11.05 -10.77 -8.89
CA THR A 98 -10.87 -11.39 -7.56
C THR A 98 -10.13 -12.72 -7.68
N SER A 99 -9.82 -13.33 -6.53
CA SER A 99 -9.33 -14.72 -6.45
C SER A 99 -10.24 -15.77 -7.10
N LYS A 100 -11.49 -15.40 -7.45
CA LYS A 100 -12.48 -16.27 -8.06
C LYS A 100 -12.78 -15.81 -9.50
N PRO A 101 -12.65 -16.70 -10.50
CA PRO A 101 -12.81 -16.34 -11.91
C PRO A 101 -14.24 -15.95 -12.30
N ASP A 102 -15.24 -16.30 -11.49
CA ASP A 102 -16.64 -15.94 -11.72
C ASP A 102 -17.10 -14.73 -10.90
N GLN A 103 -16.16 -14.00 -10.28
CA GLN A 103 -16.44 -12.84 -9.44
C GLN A 103 -15.50 -11.67 -9.76
N LEU A 104 -16.08 -10.48 -9.84
CA LEU A 104 -15.38 -9.21 -9.98
C LEU A 104 -15.82 -8.25 -8.86
N HIS A 105 -14.96 -7.32 -8.49
CA HIS A 105 -15.32 -6.16 -7.68
C HIS A 105 -15.61 -4.94 -8.57
N ALA A 106 -16.37 -4.01 -8.01
CA ALA A 106 -16.55 -2.69 -8.62
C ALA A 106 -15.52 -1.72 -8.05
N GLU A 107 -14.97 -0.88 -8.91
CA GLU A 107 -13.86 -0.01 -8.59
C GLU A 107 -14.03 1.35 -9.27
N TYR A 108 -13.95 2.44 -8.53
CA TYR A 108 -13.81 3.77 -9.12
C TYR A 108 -12.33 4.09 -9.30
N ILE A 109 -11.93 4.35 -10.54
CA ILE A 109 -10.61 4.91 -10.88
C ILE A 109 -10.74 6.40 -11.10
N PHE A 110 -9.90 7.18 -10.42
CA PHE A 110 -9.68 8.61 -10.62
C PHE A 110 -8.34 8.81 -11.33
N TYR A 111 -8.38 9.41 -12.52
CA TYR A 111 -7.25 9.44 -13.43
C TYR A 111 -6.29 10.62 -13.12
N GLY A 112 -5.17 10.34 -12.46
CA GLY A 112 -4.18 11.35 -12.08
C GLY A 112 -3.57 12.14 -13.25
N GLN A 113 -3.55 11.56 -14.45
CA GLN A 113 -3.17 12.27 -15.68
C GLN A 113 -4.02 13.54 -15.94
N ASN A 114 -5.30 13.51 -15.53
CA ASN A 114 -6.32 14.53 -15.77
C ASN A 114 -6.72 15.31 -14.51
N ILE A 115 -6.33 14.85 -13.32
CA ILE A 115 -6.61 15.49 -12.03
C ILE A 115 -5.31 16.02 -11.46
N LYS A 116 -5.19 17.36 -11.32
CA LYS A 116 -3.95 18.01 -10.90
C LYS A 116 -3.95 18.31 -9.40
N VAL A 117 -2.80 18.12 -8.77
CA VAL A 117 -2.60 18.46 -7.35
C VAL A 117 -2.91 19.94 -7.11
N GLY A 118 -3.68 20.23 -6.06
CA GLY A 118 -4.02 21.58 -5.61
C GLY A 118 -4.95 22.35 -6.55
N SER A 119 -5.58 21.69 -7.51
CA SER A 119 -6.60 22.29 -8.41
C SER A 119 -8.01 22.25 -7.82
N GLY A 120 -8.24 21.39 -6.82
CA GLY A 120 -9.56 21.05 -6.30
C GLY A 120 -10.38 20.13 -7.23
N ASP A 121 -9.81 19.65 -8.34
CA ASP A 121 -10.53 18.78 -9.27
C ASP A 121 -10.71 17.37 -8.71
N ALA A 122 -9.83 16.90 -7.81
CA ALA A 122 -9.97 15.61 -7.13
C ALA A 122 -11.28 15.54 -6.32
N ALA A 123 -11.54 16.56 -5.49
CA ALA A 123 -12.78 16.66 -4.70
C ALA A 123 -14.03 16.69 -5.60
N LYS A 124 -14.00 17.50 -6.67
CA LYS A 124 -15.11 17.59 -7.64
C LYS A 124 -15.37 16.25 -8.32
N ALA A 125 -14.33 15.55 -8.77
CA ALA A 125 -14.45 14.23 -9.38
C ALA A 125 -15.06 13.23 -8.39
N GLY A 126 -14.62 13.25 -7.12
CA GLY A 126 -15.19 12.44 -6.04
C GLY A 126 -16.68 12.71 -5.81
N ALA A 127 -17.09 13.98 -5.79
CA ALA A 127 -18.50 14.35 -5.64
C ALA A 127 -19.38 13.84 -6.79
N VAL A 128 -18.86 13.91 -8.02
CA VAL A 128 -19.57 13.42 -9.21
C VAL A 128 -19.67 11.89 -9.20
N ALA A 129 -18.57 11.18 -8.92
CA ALA A 129 -18.54 9.72 -8.82
C ALA A 129 -19.46 9.20 -7.69
N ALA A 130 -19.46 9.85 -6.53
CA ALA A 130 -20.38 9.49 -5.44
C ALA A 130 -21.84 9.63 -5.86
N LYS A 131 -22.17 10.74 -6.54
CA LYS A 131 -23.52 10.97 -7.05
C LYS A 131 -23.90 9.94 -8.12
N ASP A 132 -22.96 9.57 -9.00
CA ASP A 132 -23.15 8.52 -9.99
C ASP A 132 -23.52 7.19 -9.32
N PHE A 133 -22.72 6.74 -8.35
CA PHE A 133 -22.99 5.50 -7.61
C PHE A 133 -24.34 5.52 -6.87
N VAL A 134 -24.70 6.65 -6.25
CA VAL A 134 -25.98 6.80 -5.57
C VAL A 134 -27.15 6.72 -6.56
N ASN A 135 -27.04 7.33 -7.74
CA ASN A 135 -28.07 7.22 -8.76
C ASN A 135 -28.17 5.81 -9.36
N TRP A 136 -27.03 5.14 -9.53
CA TRP A 136 -26.96 3.78 -10.04
C TRP A 136 -27.60 2.78 -9.08
N SER A 137 -27.22 2.82 -7.79
CA SER A 137 -27.73 1.97 -6.71
C SER A 137 -28.06 0.55 -7.19
N PRO A 138 -27.06 -0.23 -7.64
CA PRO A 138 -27.28 -1.34 -8.57
C PRO A 138 -28.13 -2.50 -8.02
N TRP A 139 -28.34 -2.56 -6.72
CA TRP A 139 -29.21 -3.54 -6.05
C TRP A 139 -30.68 -3.09 -5.89
N ALA A 140 -30.99 -1.82 -6.17
CA ALA A 140 -32.30 -1.22 -5.94
C ALA A 140 -33.23 -1.29 -7.17
N GLY A 141 -32.68 -1.50 -8.37
CA GLY A 141 -33.43 -1.55 -9.64
C GLY A 141 -33.67 -2.95 -10.18
N ASP A 142 -34.38 -3.03 -11.31
CA ASP A 142 -34.60 -4.27 -12.07
C ASP A 142 -33.33 -4.76 -12.79
N ASP A 143 -32.30 -3.91 -12.89
CA ASP A 143 -31.04 -4.18 -13.59
C ASP A 143 -29.98 -4.91 -12.74
N ALA A 144 -30.29 -5.28 -11.49
CA ALA A 144 -29.36 -5.97 -10.60
C ALA A 144 -28.81 -7.29 -11.18
N ASP A 145 -29.52 -7.88 -12.15
CA ASP A 145 -29.14 -9.12 -12.86
C ASP A 145 -28.62 -8.88 -14.30
N ASN A 146 -28.42 -7.63 -14.71
CA ASN A 146 -28.16 -7.24 -16.09
C ASN A 146 -27.04 -6.18 -16.21
N ILE A 147 -25.96 -6.35 -15.45
CA ILE A 147 -24.80 -5.46 -15.51
C ILE A 147 -23.92 -5.84 -16.70
N LYS A 148 -23.54 -4.86 -17.52
CA LYS A 148 -22.61 -5.03 -18.65
C LYS A 148 -21.23 -4.53 -18.29
N ILE A 149 -20.20 -5.24 -18.70
CA ILE A 149 -18.81 -4.86 -18.45
C ILE A 149 -18.01 -4.95 -19.75
N GLY A 150 -17.33 -3.85 -20.11
CA GLY A 150 -16.53 -3.77 -21.32
C GLY A 150 -17.32 -4.11 -22.60
N ASP A 151 -16.71 -4.96 -23.45
CA ASP A 151 -17.28 -5.38 -24.74
C ASP A 151 -18.24 -6.59 -24.61
N GLY A 152 -18.57 -6.99 -23.38
CA GLY A 152 -19.57 -8.00 -23.07
C GLY A 152 -19.08 -9.45 -22.95
N VAL A 153 -17.85 -9.63 -22.47
CA VAL A 153 -17.33 -10.93 -22.03
C VAL A 153 -18.06 -11.34 -20.74
N CYS A 154 -18.47 -12.62 -20.66
CA CYS A 154 -19.22 -13.16 -19.51
C CYS A 154 -20.46 -12.32 -19.12
N ASP A 155 -21.23 -11.86 -20.10
CA ASP A 155 -22.41 -11.02 -19.88
C ASP A 155 -23.74 -11.82 -19.87
N PRO A 156 -24.76 -11.35 -19.12
CA PRO A 156 -24.68 -10.26 -18.15
C PRO A 156 -24.06 -10.69 -16.81
N TRP A 157 -23.50 -9.73 -16.10
CA TRP A 157 -23.07 -9.83 -14.71
C TRP A 157 -24.21 -9.50 -13.75
N LYS A 158 -24.13 -10.03 -12.53
CA LYS A 158 -25.17 -9.89 -11.49
C LYS A 158 -24.59 -9.38 -10.20
N ILE A 159 -25.32 -8.54 -9.48
CA ILE A 159 -24.94 -8.09 -8.14
C ILE A 159 -25.30 -9.16 -7.12
N GLN A 160 -24.31 -9.56 -6.32
CA GLN A 160 -24.49 -10.45 -5.17
C GLN A 160 -23.96 -9.80 -3.88
N GLY A 161 -24.51 -10.19 -2.73
CA GLY A 161 -24.05 -9.70 -1.41
C GLY A 161 -24.73 -8.42 -0.92
N ALA A 162 -25.26 -7.60 -1.82
CA ALA A 162 -26.01 -6.40 -1.47
C ALA A 162 -27.42 -6.70 -0.96
N SER A 163 -27.88 -5.94 0.03
CA SER A 163 -29.27 -5.98 0.50
C SER A 163 -30.09 -4.85 -0.13
N LYS A 164 -31.36 -5.12 -0.47
CA LYS A 164 -32.27 -4.11 -1.07
C LYS A 164 -32.52 -2.87 -0.20
N ASN A 165 -32.23 -2.94 1.10
CA ASN A 165 -32.38 -1.83 2.03
C ASN A 165 -31.08 -1.07 2.31
N TRP A 166 -29.97 -1.45 1.66
CA TRP A 166 -28.72 -0.70 1.74
C TRP A 166 -28.88 0.65 1.06
N LYS A 167 -28.28 1.66 1.68
CA LYS A 167 -28.13 2.98 1.11
C LYS A 167 -26.80 3.03 0.37
N ALA A 168 -26.81 3.48 -0.88
CA ALA A 168 -25.59 3.57 -1.67
C ALA A 168 -24.57 4.53 -1.05
N GLU A 169 -25.06 5.55 -0.34
CA GLU A 169 -24.28 6.55 0.41
C GLU A 169 -23.40 5.93 1.51
N ASP A 170 -23.81 4.77 2.03
CA ASP A 170 -23.18 4.09 3.17
C ASP A 170 -22.23 2.95 2.72
N VAL A 171 -22.13 2.68 1.41
CA VAL A 171 -21.17 1.67 0.91
C VAL A 171 -19.75 2.15 1.15
N THR A 172 -18.96 1.32 1.81
CA THR A 172 -17.54 1.54 2.10
C THR A 172 -16.68 1.04 0.94
N TRP A 173 -15.61 1.80 0.68
CA TRP A 173 -14.65 1.53 -0.36
C TRP A 173 -13.24 1.56 0.20
N ASP A 174 -12.42 0.59 -0.17
CA ASP A 174 -11.00 0.55 0.14
C ASP A 174 -10.26 1.48 -0.83
N ALA A 175 -9.52 2.42 -0.27
CA ALA A 175 -8.92 3.52 -1.01
C ALA A 175 -7.41 3.34 -1.18
N GLN A 176 -6.94 3.71 -2.37
CA GLN A 176 -5.51 3.83 -2.70
C GLN A 176 -5.30 5.17 -3.42
N VAL A 177 -4.18 5.83 -3.20
CA VAL A 177 -3.86 7.14 -3.79
C VAL A 177 -2.52 7.08 -4.50
N THR A 178 -2.46 7.51 -5.76
CA THR A 178 -1.21 7.61 -6.54
C THR A 178 -0.83 9.07 -6.76
N ALA A 179 0.38 9.45 -6.37
CA ALA A 179 0.89 10.81 -6.55
C ALA A 179 2.43 10.84 -6.71
N PRO A 180 2.98 11.86 -7.36
CA PRO A 180 4.42 12.12 -7.31
C PRO A 180 4.83 12.52 -5.90
N MET A 181 5.87 11.89 -5.35
CA MET A 181 6.32 12.16 -3.99
C MET A 181 7.85 12.21 -3.90
N PRO A 182 8.46 13.28 -3.36
CA PRO A 182 9.89 13.28 -3.02
C PRO A 182 10.20 12.21 -1.96
N LEU A 183 11.42 11.68 -1.96
CA LEU A 183 11.83 10.63 -1.02
C LEU A 183 11.79 11.10 0.45
N GLU A 184 11.99 12.40 0.69
CA GLU A 184 11.81 13.03 2.00
C GLU A 184 10.35 12.99 2.46
N GLY A 185 9.41 13.16 1.52
CA GLY A 185 7.97 13.04 1.77
C GLY A 185 7.58 11.61 2.12
N VAL A 186 8.06 10.64 1.34
CA VAL A 186 7.88 9.21 1.64
C VAL A 186 8.48 8.86 3.00
N TYR A 187 9.68 9.35 3.31
CA TYR A 187 10.32 9.13 4.61
C TYR A 187 9.52 9.71 5.77
N SER A 188 8.97 10.93 5.63
CA SER A 188 8.11 11.56 6.64
C SER A 188 6.91 10.67 6.94
N LEU A 189 6.23 10.16 5.91
CA LEU A 189 5.08 9.27 6.05
C LEU A 189 5.47 7.95 6.73
N MET A 190 6.58 7.33 6.33
CA MET A 190 7.10 6.12 6.97
C MET A 190 7.43 6.34 8.46
N GLN A 191 7.98 7.50 8.81
CA GLN A 191 8.25 7.86 10.21
C GLN A 191 6.97 8.06 11.01
N GLU A 192 5.97 8.71 10.43
CA GLU A 192 4.63 8.89 11.03
C GLU A 192 4.00 7.52 11.32
N GLN A 193 3.97 6.61 10.33
CA GLN A 193 3.46 5.24 10.49
C GLN A 193 4.12 4.48 11.63
N GLN A 194 5.45 4.63 11.74
CA GLN A 194 6.20 3.97 12.79
C GLN A 194 5.95 4.58 14.17
N GLN A 195 5.61 5.86 14.30
CA GLN A 195 5.56 6.53 15.60
C GLN A 195 4.19 6.41 16.28
N ASP A 196 3.10 6.79 15.61
CA ASP A 196 1.77 6.91 16.23
C ASP A 196 0.66 6.22 15.40
N PRO A 197 0.10 5.09 15.88
CA PRO A 197 -0.96 4.39 15.18
C PRO A 197 -2.35 5.07 15.29
N GLN A 198 -2.47 6.26 15.86
CA GLN A 198 -3.76 6.94 16.10
C GLN A 198 -3.88 8.30 15.38
N GLU A 199 -2.78 8.99 15.08
CA GLU A 199 -2.76 10.24 14.31
C GLU A 199 -2.02 10.01 12.98
N HIS A 200 -2.74 9.48 11.99
CA HIS A 200 -2.17 9.17 10.67
C HIS A 200 -2.43 10.27 9.65
N ASN A 201 -1.43 10.50 8.82
CA ASN A 201 -1.65 11.12 7.52
C ASN A 201 -2.61 10.27 6.70
N ILE A 202 -3.45 10.88 5.87
CA ILE A 202 -4.38 10.14 5.01
C ILE A 202 -3.67 9.25 3.97
N LEU A 203 -2.42 9.57 3.64
CA LEU A 203 -1.55 8.79 2.75
C LEU A 203 -0.70 7.75 3.51
N ASP A 204 -0.81 7.70 4.84
CA ASP A 204 -0.07 6.76 5.67
C ASP A 204 -0.96 5.56 6.00
N GLY A 205 -0.78 4.48 5.23
CA GLY A 205 -1.55 3.25 5.38
C GLY A 205 -1.31 2.51 6.70
N TYR A 206 -2.13 1.50 6.94
CA TYR A 206 -1.89 0.54 7.99
C TYR A 206 -1.13 -0.65 7.47
N GLU A 207 -0.20 -1.15 8.27
CA GLU A 207 0.26 -2.51 8.06
C GLU A 207 -0.85 -3.48 8.45
N THR A 208 -1.47 -4.08 7.44
CA THR A 208 -2.57 -5.01 7.61
C THR A 208 -2.07 -6.45 7.72
N ILE A 209 -2.99 -7.36 7.99
CA ILE A 209 -2.75 -8.80 7.87
C ILE A 209 -2.19 -9.16 6.48
N ARG A 210 -2.59 -8.40 5.45
CA ARG A 210 -2.14 -8.61 4.06
C ARG A 210 -0.68 -8.21 3.88
N THR A 211 -0.22 -7.21 4.63
CA THR A 211 1.17 -6.75 4.63
C THR A 211 2.07 -7.46 5.64
N GLY A 212 1.78 -8.73 5.97
CA GLY A 212 2.70 -9.60 6.71
C GLY A 212 2.43 -9.76 8.22
N ALA A 213 1.43 -9.08 8.79
CA ALA A 213 1.16 -9.14 10.24
C ALA A 213 0.76 -10.54 10.77
N HIS A 214 0.47 -11.51 9.89
CA HIS A 214 0.01 -12.85 10.29
C HIS A 214 1.13 -13.79 10.79
N HIS A 215 2.40 -13.50 10.47
CA HIS A 215 3.49 -14.47 10.67
C HIS A 215 4.57 -14.06 11.66
N SER A 216 4.47 -12.85 12.22
CA SER A 216 5.31 -12.42 13.34
C SER A 216 4.48 -11.64 14.35
N PRO A 217 4.36 -12.09 15.61
CA PRO A 217 3.78 -11.27 16.67
C PRO A 217 4.67 -10.03 16.85
N GLY A 218 4.23 -8.90 16.28
CA GLY A 218 5.00 -7.65 16.21
C GLY A 218 5.80 -7.43 14.91
N GLY A 219 5.60 -8.24 13.87
CA GLY A 219 6.26 -8.09 12.58
C GLY A 219 5.62 -6.98 11.77
N VAL A 220 6.28 -5.83 11.77
CA VAL A 220 6.02 -4.73 10.85
C VAL A 220 6.98 -4.90 9.67
N ASN A 221 6.49 -4.97 8.43
CA ASN A 221 7.36 -5.10 7.24
C ASN A 221 8.09 -3.78 6.91
N LEU A 222 7.54 -2.65 7.35
CA LEU A 222 8.13 -1.33 7.25
C LEU A 222 9.36 -1.23 8.13
N VAL A 223 10.49 -1.02 7.46
CA VAL A 223 11.79 -0.75 8.08
C VAL A 223 12.11 0.72 7.90
N VAL A 224 11.87 1.52 8.93
CA VAL A 224 12.29 2.93 8.95
C VAL A 224 13.76 3.02 9.34
N VAL A 225 14.62 3.29 8.36
CA VAL A 225 16.05 3.52 8.56
C VAL A 225 16.25 4.88 9.22
N THR A 226 16.99 4.90 10.33
CA THR A 226 17.33 6.13 11.05
C THR A 226 18.81 6.44 10.91
N LYS A 227 19.22 7.64 11.34
CA LYS A 227 20.64 8.03 11.37
C LYS A 227 21.51 7.07 12.19
N ASP A 228 20.94 6.40 13.19
CA ASP A 228 21.65 5.42 14.01
C ASP A 228 22.09 4.18 13.23
N PHE A 229 21.43 3.85 12.11
CA PHE A 229 21.86 2.74 11.24
C PHE A 229 23.19 3.06 10.56
N PHE A 230 23.56 4.35 10.50
CA PHE A 230 24.82 4.84 9.93
C PHE A 230 25.91 5.05 11.00
N GLN A 231 25.69 4.63 12.25
CA GLN A 231 26.65 4.86 13.35
C GLN A 231 28.04 4.21 13.11
N THR A 232 28.11 3.20 12.25
CA THR A 232 29.36 2.52 11.85
C THR A 232 29.97 3.09 10.56
N SER A 233 29.36 4.14 10.00
CA SER A 233 29.71 4.74 8.72
C SER A 233 29.76 3.72 7.57
N PRO A 234 28.67 2.97 7.31
CA PRO A 234 28.63 2.04 6.18
C PRO A 234 28.88 2.79 4.87
N ASN A 235 29.72 2.22 4.01
CA ASN A 235 30.27 2.88 2.82
C ASN A 235 30.88 4.27 3.07
N GLY A 236 31.42 4.50 4.28
CA GLY A 236 32.00 5.79 4.67
C GLY A 236 30.97 6.92 4.89
N ILE A 237 29.67 6.62 4.90
CA ILE A 237 28.60 7.61 5.07
C ILE A 237 28.37 7.83 6.56
N ALA A 238 28.80 8.98 7.08
CA ALA A 238 28.62 9.32 8.49
C ALA A 238 27.14 9.63 8.83
N ALA A 239 26.72 9.23 10.03
CA ALA A 239 25.35 9.42 10.53
C ALA A 239 24.87 10.88 10.55
N ASP A 240 25.76 11.86 10.73
CA ASP A 240 25.42 13.28 10.72
C ASP A 240 25.34 13.87 9.30
N LYS A 241 25.76 13.12 8.27
CA LYS A 241 25.75 13.52 6.86
C LYS A 241 24.62 12.89 6.05
N VAL A 242 23.98 11.85 6.57
CA VAL A 242 22.84 11.23 5.89
C VAL A 242 21.63 12.17 5.91
N THR A 243 21.04 12.38 4.74
CA THR A 243 19.88 13.24 4.48
C THR A 243 18.61 12.42 4.43
N ASP A 244 17.45 13.07 4.59
CA ASP A 244 16.16 12.39 4.70
C ASP A 244 15.75 11.65 3.42
N ASP A 245 16.19 12.10 2.24
CA ASP A 245 15.97 11.38 0.98
C ASP A 245 16.77 10.08 0.90
N VAL A 246 18.00 10.07 1.42
CA VAL A 246 18.81 8.85 1.56
C VAL A 246 18.16 7.91 2.57
N LEU A 247 17.67 8.44 3.70
CA LEU A 247 16.95 7.64 4.69
C LEU A 247 15.65 7.06 4.10
N GLY A 248 14.90 7.84 3.31
CA GLY A 248 13.69 7.41 2.61
C GLY A 248 13.98 6.29 1.61
N PHE A 249 14.99 6.47 0.75
CA PHE A 249 15.41 5.43 -0.19
C PHE A 249 15.84 4.14 0.54
N CYS A 250 16.66 4.26 1.58
CA CYS A 250 17.13 3.11 2.35
C CYS A 250 15.98 2.41 3.10
N SER A 251 15.00 3.17 3.60
CA SER A 251 13.81 2.62 4.27
C SER A 251 12.94 1.84 3.28
N LEU A 252 12.71 2.40 2.09
CA LEU A 252 11.95 1.75 1.03
C LEU A 252 12.60 0.41 0.63
N VAL A 253 13.89 0.43 0.27
CA VAL A 253 14.60 -0.78 -0.16
C VAL A 253 14.65 -1.84 0.94
N LEU A 254 14.93 -1.46 2.20
CA LEU A 254 14.95 -2.43 3.30
C LEU A 254 13.58 -2.99 3.65
N SER A 255 12.51 -2.21 3.51
CA SER A 255 11.15 -2.70 3.77
C SER A 255 10.79 -3.84 2.81
N TYR A 256 11.04 -3.65 1.50
CA TYR A 256 10.90 -4.74 0.53
C TYR A 256 11.87 -5.90 0.81
N ALA A 257 13.16 -5.59 1.03
CA ALA A 257 14.18 -6.62 1.18
C ALA A 257 13.99 -7.49 2.44
N LYS A 258 13.57 -6.91 3.56
CA LYS A 258 13.29 -7.67 4.80
C LYS A 258 11.89 -8.26 4.82
N GLY A 259 10.92 -7.68 4.10
CA GLY A 259 9.56 -8.19 4.02
C GLY A 259 9.48 -9.67 3.59
N VAL A 260 10.36 -10.11 2.68
CA VAL A 260 10.47 -11.52 2.27
C VAL A 260 11.04 -12.46 3.34
N GLY A 261 11.77 -11.94 4.33
CA GLY A 261 12.46 -12.75 5.35
C GLY A 261 11.58 -13.15 6.53
N ASN A 262 10.40 -12.54 6.69
CA ASN A 262 9.53 -12.71 7.86
C ASN A 262 8.55 -13.91 7.72
N ASP A 263 8.97 -15.02 7.11
CA ASP A 263 8.13 -16.17 6.75
C ASP A 263 6.92 -15.82 5.85
N TYR A 264 6.93 -14.64 5.24
CA TYR A 264 5.92 -14.22 4.28
C TYR A 264 6.24 -14.85 2.92
N LEU A 265 5.62 -16.00 2.67
CA LEU A 265 5.58 -16.59 1.34
C LEU A 265 4.43 -15.93 0.59
N LEU A 266 4.76 -15.08 -0.38
CA LEU A 266 3.82 -14.71 -1.44
C LEU A 266 3.19 -15.98 -1.98
N ARG A 267 1.86 -16.06 -1.94
CA ARG A 267 1.14 -17.16 -2.57
C ARG A 267 1.37 -17.11 -4.08
N PRO A 268 1.22 -18.25 -4.79
CA PRO A 268 1.19 -18.24 -6.25
C PRO A 268 0.24 -17.15 -6.77
N GLY A 269 0.76 -16.22 -7.58
CA GLY A 269 0.01 -15.07 -8.11
C GLY A 269 0.11 -13.78 -7.30
N GLU A 270 0.50 -13.81 -6.02
CA GLU A 270 0.57 -12.58 -5.23
C GLU A 270 1.77 -11.70 -5.64
N SER A 271 1.50 -10.40 -5.76
CA SER A 271 2.53 -9.37 -6.06
C SER A 271 3.31 -8.97 -4.81
N VAL A 272 4.59 -8.62 -5.02
CA VAL A 272 5.48 -8.03 -4.01
C VAL A 272 4.95 -6.71 -3.46
N LYS A 273 3.93 -6.11 -4.09
CA LYS A 273 3.22 -4.94 -3.56
C LYS A 273 2.65 -5.14 -2.18
N LEU A 274 2.28 -6.38 -1.83
CA LEU A 274 1.73 -6.67 -0.51
C LEU A 274 2.77 -6.48 0.60
N MET A 275 4.05 -6.24 0.31
CA MET A 275 5.08 -6.11 1.35
C MET A 275 5.03 -4.79 2.11
N THR A 276 4.51 -3.71 1.52
CA THR A 276 4.46 -2.39 2.16
C THR A 276 3.34 -1.55 1.58
N THR A 277 2.83 -0.62 2.38
CA THR A 277 1.84 0.39 1.98
C THR A 277 2.42 1.48 1.07
N PHE A 278 3.76 1.60 0.99
CA PHE A 278 4.46 2.57 0.14
C PHE A 278 4.93 1.92 -1.15
N MET A 279 4.09 1.98 -2.18
CA MET A 279 4.31 1.25 -3.41
C MET A 279 4.94 2.13 -4.51
N PRO A 280 6.21 1.93 -4.88
CA PRO A 280 6.82 2.69 -5.95
C PRO A 280 6.27 2.26 -7.32
N ARG A 281 5.57 3.18 -7.99
CA ARG A 281 5.13 2.97 -9.38
C ARG A 281 6.26 3.26 -10.37
N THR A 282 7.18 4.14 -10.01
CA THR A 282 8.47 4.38 -10.70
C THR A 282 9.49 3.31 -10.30
N GLU A 283 10.27 2.80 -11.26
CA GLU A 283 11.26 1.75 -11.01
C GLU A 283 12.48 2.21 -10.19
N PHE A 284 13.13 1.27 -9.48
CA PHE A 284 14.13 1.58 -8.45
C PHE A 284 15.42 2.22 -8.99
N ASN A 285 15.81 2.01 -10.25
CA ASN A 285 16.98 2.72 -10.81
C ASN A 285 16.71 4.22 -10.90
N THR A 286 15.49 4.63 -11.31
CA THR A 286 15.09 6.03 -11.41
C THR A 286 14.91 6.65 -10.04
N ILE A 287 14.37 5.90 -9.07
CA ILE A 287 14.35 6.35 -7.67
C ILE A 287 15.78 6.56 -7.15
N PHE A 288 16.68 5.60 -7.36
CA PHE A 288 18.06 5.69 -6.88
C PHE A 288 18.83 6.87 -7.49
N LYS A 289 18.54 7.28 -8.73
CA LYS A 289 19.16 8.48 -9.35
C LYS A 289 18.98 9.73 -8.50
N GLN A 290 17.90 9.85 -7.72
CA GLN A 290 17.65 10.99 -6.83
C GLN A 290 18.69 11.10 -5.71
N VAL A 291 19.24 9.97 -5.25
CA VAL A 291 20.16 9.89 -4.11
C VAL A 291 21.57 9.42 -4.47
N LYS A 292 21.79 9.02 -5.74
CA LYS A 292 23.03 8.37 -6.19
C LYS A 292 24.30 9.16 -5.86
N SER A 293 24.28 10.49 -5.96
CA SER A 293 25.45 11.32 -5.64
C SER A 293 25.78 11.37 -4.13
N LYS A 294 24.83 10.98 -3.28
CA LYS A 294 24.93 10.99 -1.81
C LYS A 294 25.32 9.61 -1.26
N ILE A 295 25.23 8.55 -2.08
CA ILE A 295 25.58 7.18 -1.71
C ILE A 295 26.85 6.75 -2.47
N SER A 296 27.91 6.45 -1.73
CA SER A 296 29.16 5.93 -2.31
C SER A 296 29.28 4.42 -2.12
N GLY A 297 30.23 3.78 -2.83
CA GLY A 297 30.52 2.36 -2.69
C GLY A 297 29.52 1.42 -3.37
N ASP A 298 29.63 0.12 -3.06
CA ASP A 298 28.68 -0.89 -3.53
C ASP A 298 27.37 -0.80 -2.75
N LEU A 299 26.24 -0.79 -3.47
CA LEU A 299 24.95 -0.58 -2.84
C LEU A 299 24.55 -1.74 -1.92
N TYR A 300 24.90 -2.97 -2.29
CA TYR A 300 24.60 -4.12 -1.45
C TYR A 300 25.45 -4.14 -0.18
N ASP A 301 26.73 -3.76 -0.23
CA ASP A 301 27.55 -3.63 0.97
C ASP A 301 26.96 -2.64 1.98
N LEU A 302 26.40 -1.52 1.51
CA LEU A 302 25.63 -0.60 2.36
C LEU A 302 24.44 -1.33 3.00
N PHE A 303 23.55 -1.90 2.19
CA PHE A 303 22.33 -2.54 2.70
C PHE A 303 22.59 -3.77 3.57
N ASN A 304 23.68 -4.52 3.33
CA ASN A 304 24.08 -5.66 4.14
C ASN A 304 24.48 -5.24 5.56
N ILE A 305 25.03 -4.03 5.74
CA ILE A 305 25.25 -3.43 7.06
C ILE A 305 23.96 -2.83 7.61
N LEU A 306 23.18 -2.09 6.83
CA LEU A 306 21.93 -1.49 7.32
C LEU A 306 20.92 -2.56 7.78
N ALA A 307 20.89 -3.73 7.11
CA ALA A 307 20.05 -4.86 7.49
C ALA A 307 20.39 -5.44 8.87
N CYS A 308 21.57 -5.13 9.43
CA CYS A 308 21.92 -5.52 10.80
C CYS A 308 21.12 -4.81 11.87
N TYR A 309 20.37 -3.77 11.52
CA TYR A 309 19.66 -2.94 12.49
C TYR A 309 18.15 -3.13 12.37
N GLN A 310 17.48 -2.96 13.51
CA GLN A 310 16.03 -2.88 13.60
C GLN A 310 15.63 -1.89 14.69
N SER A 311 14.47 -1.26 14.51
CA SER A 311 13.88 -0.35 15.49
C SER A 311 13.10 -1.13 16.54
N ALA A 312 13.44 -0.93 17.82
CA ALA A 312 12.72 -1.49 18.95
C ALA A 312 12.02 -0.38 19.73
N LYS A 313 10.69 -0.45 19.84
CA LYS A 313 9.91 0.44 20.71
C LYS A 313 10.04 -0.01 22.16
N SER A 314 10.50 0.88 23.04
CA SER A 314 10.54 0.67 24.48
C SER A 314 10.13 1.95 25.21
N SER A 315 9.10 1.87 26.05
CA SER A 315 8.66 2.96 26.93
C SER A 315 8.50 4.34 26.26
N GLY A 316 7.91 4.37 25.06
CA GLY A 316 7.69 5.62 24.30
C GLY A 316 8.92 6.16 23.56
N SER A 317 10.01 5.40 23.51
CA SER A 317 11.20 5.71 22.71
C SER A 317 11.50 4.59 21.72
N THR A 318 11.83 4.96 20.48
CA THR A 318 12.36 4.03 19.48
C THR A 318 13.87 3.97 19.63
N THR A 319 14.41 2.77 19.84
CA THR A 319 15.86 2.52 19.97
C THR A 319 16.35 1.60 18.88
N THR A 320 17.54 1.87 18.35
CA THR A 320 18.17 1.03 17.35
C THR A 320 18.83 -0.17 18.02
N THR A 321 18.44 -1.38 17.61
CA THR A 321 18.98 -2.65 18.12
C THR A 321 19.57 -3.49 17.00
N LEU A 322 20.38 -4.49 17.37
CA LEU A 322 20.93 -5.44 16.41
C LEU A 322 19.85 -6.47 16.04
N ASP A 323 19.57 -6.59 14.75
CA ASP A 323 18.78 -7.64 14.16
C ASP A 323 19.63 -8.92 14.04
N LYS A 324 19.37 -9.86 14.96
CA LYS A 324 20.14 -11.11 15.09
C LYS A 324 19.86 -12.10 13.96
N THR A 325 18.79 -11.90 13.18
CA THR A 325 18.50 -12.71 12.01
C THR A 325 19.59 -12.51 10.95
N TYR A 326 20.00 -11.27 10.74
CA TYR A 326 20.95 -10.92 9.67
C TYR A 326 22.37 -10.68 10.16
N CYS A 327 22.58 -10.41 11.45
CA CYS A 327 23.90 -10.04 11.95
C CYS A 327 24.23 -10.59 13.34
N SER A 328 25.54 -10.67 13.61
CA SER A 328 26.13 -10.95 14.92
C SER A 328 26.94 -9.75 15.41
N GLY A 329 27.60 -9.87 16.57
CA GLY A 329 28.42 -8.79 17.14
C GLY A 329 27.62 -7.82 18.01
N SER A 330 27.89 -6.52 17.89
CA SER A 330 27.25 -5.45 18.66
C SER A 330 26.68 -4.36 17.76
N VAL A 331 25.80 -3.52 18.30
CA VAL A 331 25.22 -2.36 17.59
C VAL A 331 26.30 -1.44 17.00
N THR A 332 27.40 -1.23 17.73
CA THR A 332 28.54 -0.40 17.31
C THR A 332 29.55 -1.12 16.41
N LYS A 333 29.42 -2.45 16.24
CA LYS A 333 30.30 -3.27 15.40
C LYS A 333 29.52 -4.51 14.92
N PRO A 334 28.52 -4.31 14.04
CA PRO A 334 27.73 -5.40 13.53
C PRO A 334 28.58 -6.23 12.57
N VAL A 335 28.30 -7.52 12.52
CA VAL A 335 28.96 -8.46 11.60
C VAL A 335 27.87 -9.21 10.84
N PRO A 336 27.64 -8.90 9.55
CA PRO A 336 26.70 -9.64 8.71
C PRO A 336 27.00 -11.13 8.72
N ASN A 337 25.97 -11.94 8.91
CA ASN A 337 26.09 -13.41 8.94
C ASN A 337 25.81 -14.07 7.58
N GLY A 338 25.41 -13.29 6.57
CA GLY A 338 25.12 -13.75 5.22
C GLY A 338 23.66 -14.16 4.97
N GLU A 339 22.77 -14.18 5.97
CA GLU A 339 21.35 -14.53 5.76
C GLU A 339 20.62 -13.51 4.88
N PHE A 340 20.93 -12.21 5.01
CA PHE A 340 20.33 -11.17 4.17
C PHE A 340 20.56 -11.40 2.67
N ALA A 341 21.74 -11.95 2.31
CA ALA A 341 22.09 -12.26 0.93
C ALA A 341 21.25 -13.40 0.34
N LYS A 342 20.66 -14.24 1.18
CA LYS A 342 19.93 -15.44 0.78
C LYS A 342 18.45 -15.19 0.56
N LEU A 343 17.95 -14.01 0.93
CA LEU A 343 16.55 -13.65 0.74
C LEU A 343 16.22 -13.61 -0.76
N ASN A 344 15.03 -14.08 -1.12
CA ASN A 344 14.54 -14.07 -2.50
C ASN A 344 13.08 -13.62 -2.52
N PHE A 345 12.77 -12.74 -3.46
CA PHE A 345 11.42 -12.58 -3.95
C PHE A 345 11.10 -13.80 -4.81
N GLN A 346 9.94 -14.40 -4.61
CA GLN A 346 9.54 -15.58 -5.37
C GLN A 346 8.04 -15.53 -5.64
N ASN A 347 7.66 -15.79 -6.88
CA ASN A 347 6.30 -16.11 -7.28
C ASN A 347 6.27 -17.52 -7.90
N SER A 348 5.15 -17.94 -8.49
CA SER A 348 4.98 -19.26 -9.07
C SER A 348 5.93 -19.57 -10.24
N GLU A 349 6.45 -18.56 -10.91
CA GLU A 349 7.18 -18.72 -12.18
C GLU A 349 8.62 -18.23 -12.12
N ASN A 350 8.89 -17.22 -11.30
CA ASN A 350 10.11 -16.44 -11.30
C ASN A 350 10.60 -16.19 -9.87
N SER A 351 11.90 -15.98 -9.73
CA SER A 351 12.51 -15.59 -8.46
C SER A 351 13.64 -14.61 -8.68
N VAL A 352 13.74 -13.62 -7.79
CA VAL A 352 14.80 -12.63 -7.78
C VAL A 352 15.44 -12.60 -6.41
N ASN A 353 16.74 -12.85 -6.37
CA ASN A 353 17.52 -12.76 -5.16
C ASN A 353 17.71 -11.29 -4.72
N VAL A 354 17.50 -10.99 -3.43
CA VAL A 354 17.60 -9.64 -2.86
C VAL A 354 18.96 -9.02 -3.10
N LYS A 355 20.05 -9.78 -2.91
CA LYS A 355 21.40 -9.29 -3.20
C LYS A 355 21.56 -8.91 -4.67
N THR A 356 21.12 -9.77 -5.58
CA THR A 356 21.21 -9.52 -7.02
C THR A 356 20.39 -8.29 -7.43
N TRP A 357 19.20 -8.14 -6.87
CA TRP A 357 18.36 -6.96 -7.09
C TRP A 357 19.04 -5.67 -6.63
N ILE A 358 19.47 -5.61 -5.37
CA ILE A 358 20.11 -4.41 -4.80
C ILE A 358 21.40 -4.06 -5.54
N GLN A 359 22.23 -5.05 -5.88
CA GLN A 359 23.44 -4.83 -6.69
C GLN A 359 23.12 -4.33 -8.10
N GLY A 360 21.96 -4.72 -8.65
CA GLY A 360 21.50 -4.28 -9.97
C GLY A 360 21.05 -2.81 -10.01
N ILE A 361 20.53 -2.27 -8.90
CA ILE A 361 20.05 -0.88 -8.84
C ILE A 361 21.19 0.10 -9.19
N GLY A 362 20.96 0.94 -10.20
CA GLY A 362 21.91 1.94 -10.67
C GLY A 362 23.01 1.44 -11.61
N THR A 363 23.03 0.14 -11.93
CA THR A 363 23.98 -0.48 -12.88
C THR A 363 23.47 -0.53 -14.32
N GLY A 364 22.16 -0.40 -14.52
CA GLY A 364 21.51 -0.51 -15.83
C GLY A 364 21.52 0.76 -16.69
N SER A 365 21.39 0.57 -18.01
CA SER A 365 21.34 1.58 -19.07
C SER A 365 19.96 2.24 -19.28
N GLY A 366 19.08 2.19 -18.26
CA GLY A 366 17.67 2.60 -18.38
C GLY A 366 16.67 1.45 -18.50
N THR A 367 17.09 0.21 -18.23
CA THR A 367 16.21 -0.96 -18.12
C THR A 367 15.57 -1.04 -16.73
N GLN A 368 14.33 -1.54 -16.67
CA GLN A 368 13.59 -1.85 -15.45
C GLN A 368 14.42 -2.76 -14.49
N ASP A 369 14.43 -2.44 -13.19
CA ASP A 369 15.18 -3.22 -12.19
C ASP A 369 14.60 -4.63 -12.00
N ALA A 370 15.38 -5.53 -11.37
CA ALA A 370 15.01 -6.93 -11.27
C ALA A 370 13.69 -7.18 -10.51
N LEU A 371 13.39 -6.39 -9.46
CA LEU A 371 12.15 -6.54 -8.71
C LEU A 371 10.96 -6.08 -9.56
N SER A 372 11.10 -4.94 -10.22
CA SER A 372 10.08 -4.46 -11.16
C SER A 372 9.86 -5.46 -12.32
N ASN A 373 10.90 -6.12 -12.82
CA ASN A 373 10.76 -7.17 -13.85
C ASN A 373 10.02 -8.40 -13.32
N LEU A 374 10.31 -8.83 -12.09
CA LEU A 374 9.60 -9.93 -11.44
C LEU A 374 8.10 -9.64 -11.33
N ASP A 375 7.77 -8.41 -10.93
CA ASP A 375 6.39 -7.97 -10.75
C ASP A 375 5.66 -7.75 -12.08
N SER A 376 6.41 -7.52 -13.17
CA SER A 376 5.82 -7.29 -14.50
C SER A 376 5.09 -8.51 -15.09
N SER A 377 5.43 -9.71 -14.63
CA SER A 377 4.73 -10.96 -14.98
C SER A 377 3.48 -11.20 -14.13
N LEU A 378 3.20 -10.33 -13.16
CA LEU A 378 2.01 -10.36 -12.32
C LEU A 378 1.10 -9.21 -12.74
N ASP A 379 1.10 -8.10 -12.01
CA ASP A 379 0.21 -6.96 -12.23
C ASP A 379 0.94 -5.64 -12.53
N LYS A 380 2.27 -5.63 -12.57
CA LYS A 380 3.10 -4.42 -12.80
C LYS A 380 2.85 -3.32 -11.77
N SER A 381 2.45 -3.68 -10.56
CA SER A 381 2.31 -2.74 -9.45
C SER A 381 3.64 -2.07 -9.06
N ILE A 382 4.74 -2.81 -9.00
CA ILE A 382 6.07 -2.30 -8.67
C ILE A 382 6.83 -1.88 -9.91
N GLY A 383 7.15 -0.60 -10.01
CA GLY A 383 7.94 -0.04 -11.10
C GLY A 383 7.29 -0.15 -12.48
N GLY A 384 5.97 -0.44 -12.56
CA GLY A 384 5.25 -0.61 -13.82
C GLY A 384 5.23 0.61 -14.73
N LEU A 385 5.53 1.80 -14.20
CA LEU A 385 5.67 3.03 -14.98
C LEU A 385 7.08 3.24 -15.52
N GLY A 386 7.99 2.32 -15.22
CA GLY A 386 9.38 2.42 -15.59
C GLY A 386 9.98 3.73 -15.07
N THR A 387 10.61 4.48 -15.97
CA THR A 387 11.35 5.71 -15.61
C THR A 387 10.48 6.96 -15.51
N GLN A 388 9.15 6.83 -15.55
CA GLN A 388 8.26 7.98 -15.50
C GLN A 388 8.32 8.68 -14.14
N THR A 389 8.23 10.01 -14.18
CA THR A 389 8.26 10.93 -13.04
C THR A 389 7.38 12.13 -13.35
N GLU A 390 6.90 12.82 -12.32
CA GLU A 390 6.24 14.12 -12.46
C GLU A 390 6.92 15.15 -11.57
N ASN A 391 6.69 16.42 -11.86
CA ASN A 391 7.21 17.51 -11.05
C ASN A 391 6.36 17.69 -9.80
N MET A 392 7.00 18.05 -8.68
CA MET A 392 6.25 18.52 -7.51
C MET A 392 5.48 19.80 -7.85
N TYR A 393 4.35 20.01 -7.17
CA TYR A 393 3.44 21.14 -7.34
C TYR A 393 4.18 22.48 -7.42
N LYS A 394 3.96 23.21 -8.53
CA LYS A 394 4.59 24.52 -8.82
C LYS A 394 6.14 24.53 -8.78
N THR A 395 6.79 23.38 -8.97
CA THR A 395 8.25 23.28 -9.09
C THR A 395 8.66 22.69 -10.45
N GLN A 396 9.96 22.56 -10.67
CA GLN A 396 10.54 21.78 -11.77
C GLN A 396 11.31 20.54 -11.24
N ARG A 397 11.10 20.20 -9.95
CA ARG A 397 11.76 19.07 -9.32
C ARG A 397 10.98 17.81 -9.67
N ALA A 398 11.51 17.02 -10.59
CA ALA A 398 10.94 15.73 -10.97
C ALA A 398 11.17 14.69 -9.86
N VAL A 399 10.10 14.05 -9.42
CA VAL A 399 10.10 13.03 -8.36
C VAL A 399 9.39 11.76 -8.85
N PRO A 400 9.75 10.58 -8.30
CA PRO A 400 9.05 9.33 -8.58
C PRO A 400 7.57 9.39 -8.18
N LEU A 401 6.77 8.51 -8.80
CA LEU A 401 5.39 8.27 -8.43
C LEU A 401 5.30 7.12 -7.43
N PHE A 402 4.50 7.34 -6.41
CA PHE A 402 4.15 6.35 -5.40
C PHE A 402 2.65 6.20 -5.34
N GLU A 403 2.24 4.97 -5.09
CA GLU A 403 0.89 4.64 -4.69
C GLU A 403 0.90 4.28 -3.20
N PHE A 404 -0.04 4.86 -2.47
CA PHE A 404 -0.22 4.71 -1.04
C PHE A 404 -1.47 3.86 -0.82
N ARG A 405 -1.29 2.74 -0.12
CA ARG A 405 -2.30 1.67 0.01
C ARG A 405 -2.64 1.37 1.46
N ASP A 406 -3.66 0.54 1.65
CA ASP A 406 -4.19 0.14 2.97
C ASP A 406 -4.48 1.38 3.83
N LEU A 407 -5.04 2.42 3.20
CA LEU A 407 -5.21 3.72 3.83
C LEU A 407 -6.16 3.65 5.03
N PRO A 408 -5.93 4.49 6.06
CA PRO A 408 -6.62 4.36 7.35
C PRO A 408 -8.11 4.67 7.28
N GLN A 409 -8.51 5.37 6.23
CA GLN A 409 -9.89 5.72 5.96
C GLN A 409 -10.35 4.93 4.73
N SER A 410 -11.27 3.99 4.92
CA SER A 410 -12.08 3.46 3.83
C SER A 410 -13.29 4.40 3.65
N PRO A 411 -13.28 5.35 2.71
CA PRO A 411 -14.39 6.29 2.56
C PRO A 411 -15.69 5.55 2.26
N THR A 412 -16.79 6.01 2.84
CA THR A 412 -18.11 5.67 2.30
C THR A 412 -18.31 6.42 0.98
N THR A 413 -19.28 6.01 0.15
CA THR A 413 -19.65 6.74 -1.07
C THR A 413 -19.91 8.21 -0.78
N SER A 414 -20.63 8.52 0.30
CA SER A 414 -20.88 9.90 0.74
C SER A 414 -19.63 10.67 1.17
N GLY A 415 -18.52 9.97 1.43
CA GLY A 415 -17.23 10.52 1.83
C GLY A 415 -16.23 10.74 0.69
N PHE A 416 -16.52 10.36 -0.55
CA PHE A 416 -15.57 10.44 -1.67
C PHE A 416 -14.99 11.85 -1.87
N GLU A 417 -15.84 12.87 -1.95
CA GLU A 417 -15.41 14.27 -2.12
C GLU A 417 -14.44 14.70 -1.02
N LYS A 418 -14.79 14.41 0.23
CA LYS A 418 -13.96 14.79 1.39
C LYS A 418 -12.63 14.04 1.37
N PHE A 419 -12.66 12.73 1.14
CA PHE A 419 -11.43 11.92 1.12
C PHE A 419 -10.46 12.43 0.05
N LEU A 420 -10.94 12.65 -1.18
CA LEU A 420 -10.07 13.13 -2.26
C LEU A 420 -9.57 14.56 -2.03
N ASN A 421 -10.37 15.42 -1.39
CA ASN A 421 -9.90 16.73 -0.95
C ASN A 421 -8.74 16.61 0.06
N ASP A 422 -8.93 15.79 1.10
CA ASP A 422 -7.93 15.61 2.16
C ASP A 422 -6.64 14.97 1.62
N ALA A 423 -6.76 14.02 0.67
CA ALA A 423 -5.61 13.42 0.00
C ALA A 423 -4.85 14.45 -0.86
N ASP A 424 -5.55 15.28 -1.63
CA ASP A 424 -4.96 16.37 -2.41
C ASP A 424 -4.21 17.37 -1.51
N GLU A 425 -4.84 17.78 -0.40
CA GLU A 425 -4.23 18.66 0.60
C GLU A 425 -2.99 18.03 1.26
N ALA A 426 -3.00 16.73 1.54
CA ALA A 426 -1.86 16.03 2.12
C ALA A 426 -0.67 15.98 1.13
N VAL A 427 -0.92 15.66 -0.14
CA VAL A 427 0.12 15.70 -1.19
C VAL A 427 0.68 17.11 -1.33
N LEU A 428 -0.19 18.12 -1.42
CA LEU A 428 0.20 19.52 -1.53
C LEU A 428 1.07 19.96 -0.34
N THR A 429 0.67 19.61 0.89
CA THR A 429 1.41 19.94 2.11
C THR A 429 2.82 19.34 2.09
N LEU A 430 2.96 18.09 1.68
CA LEU A 430 4.27 17.43 1.55
C LEU A 430 5.10 18.08 0.43
N HIS A 431 4.48 18.45 -0.69
CA HIS A 431 5.14 19.15 -1.78
C HIS A 431 5.70 20.50 -1.32
N GLU A 432 4.90 21.30 -0.62
CA GLU A 432 5.32 22.60 -0.09
C GLU A 432 6.41 22.46 0.97
N LYS A 433 6.28 21.49 1.88
CA LYS A 433 7.26 21.20 2.94
C LYS A 433 8.64 20.85 2.37
N PHE A 434 8.67 20.05 1.30
CA PHE A 434 9.91 19.52 0.73
C PHE A 434 10.35 20.19 -0.59
N ALA A 435 9.69 21.29 -0.99
CA ALA A 435 9.97 22.00 -2.25
C ALA A 435 11.41 22.54 -2.36
N SER A 436 12.03 22.89 -1.22
CA SER A 436 13.36 23.53 -1.15
C SER A 436 14.48 22.63 -0.65
N VAL A 437 14.21 21.34 -0.42
CA VAL A 437 15.23 20.42 0.08
C VAL A 437 16.21 20.05 -1.04
N PRO A 438 17.55 20.05 -0.77
CA PRO A 438 18.59 19.99 -1.81
C PRO A 438 18.72 18.69 -2.61
#